data_AF-A0AAJ4MPE5-F1
#
_entry.id   AF-A0AAJ4MPE5-F1
#
_cell.length_a   1.000
_cell.length_b   1.000
_cell.length_c   1.000
_cell.angle_alpha   90.00
_cell.angle_beta   90.00
_cell.angle_gamma   90.00
#
_symmetry.space_group_name_H-M   'P 1'
#
loop_
_entity.id
_entity.type
_entity.pdbx_description
1 polymer ?
#
loop_
_entity_poly.entity_id
_entity_poly.type
_entity_poly.pdbx_seq_one_letter_code
_entity_poly.pdbx_strand_id
1 'polypeptide(L)' 'MSQDVLAEHSGLSRVFLSRLEGALETVSLDNIEKLADVLKVDILDLLHH' A
#
# COMPACT_ATOMS: atom_id res chain seq x y z
N MET A 1 3.75 5.30 10.17
CA MET A 1 4.40 3.97 9.95
C MET A 1 5.53 4.15 8.95
N SER A 2 6.62 3.39 9.05
CA SER A 2 7.69 3.44 8.03
C SER A 2 7.38 2.50 6.85
N GLN A 3 8.00 2.74 5.69
CA GLN A 3 7.86 1.85 4.52
C GLN A 3 8.37 0.43 4.81
N ASP A 4 9.42 0.29 5.62
CA ASP A 4 9.96 -1.03 6.00
C ASP A 4 8.94 -1.85 6.78
N VAL A 5 8.26 -1.22 7.75
CA VAL A 5 7.21 -1.86 8.55
C VAL A 5 5.98 -2.16 7.68
N LEU A 6 5.62 -1.26 6.77
CA LEU A 6 4.52 -1.49 5.83
C LEU A 6 4.82 -2.67 4.89
N ALA A 7 6.04 -2.75 4.35
CA ALA A 7 6.49 -3.84 3.49
C ALA A 7 6.42 -5.19 4.20
N GLU A 8 6.96 -5.25 5.42
CA GLU A 8 6.96 -6.44 6.26
C GLU A 8 5.54 -6.96 6.51
N HIS A 9 4.61 -6.08 6.89
CA HIS A 9 3.25 -6.48 7.24
C HIS A 9 2.31 -6.72 6.05
N SER A 10 2.55 -6.07 4.90
CA SER A 10 1.72 -6.23 3.69
C SER A 10 2.23 -7.33 2.76
N GLY A 11 3.45 -7.83 2.98
CA GLY A 11 4.14 -8.73 2.05
C GLY A 11 4.55 -8.05 0.74
N LEU A 12 4.48 -6.72 0.66
CA LEU A 12 4.89 -5.93 -0.50
C LEU A 12 6.36 -5.53 -0.37
N SER A 13 7.04 -5.30 -1.49
CA SER A 13 8.42 -4.84 -1.44
C SER A 13 8.49 -3.34 -1.10
N ARG A 14 9.53 -2.95 -0.36
CA ARG A 14 9.82 -1.53 -0.10
C ARG A 14 9.97 -0.70 -1.38
N VAL A 15 10.54 -1.29 -2.44
CA VAL A 15 10.68 -0.64 -3.76
C VAL A 15 9.31 -0.40 -4.39
N PHE A 16 8.41 -1.38 -4.32
CA PHE A 16 7.03 -1.24 -4.79
C PHE A 16 6.30 -0.11 -4.04
N LEU A 17 6.37 -0.10 -2.71
CA LEU A 17 5.76 0.95 -1.89
C LEU A 17 6.31 2.35 -2.23
N SER A 18 7.63 2.46 -2.39
CA SER A 18 8.26 3.74 -2.78
C SER A 18 7.82 4.23 -4.17
N ARG A 19 7.53 3.32 -5.12
CA ARG A 19 7.03 3.68 -6.45
C ARG A 19 5.54 4.06 -6.40
N LEU A 20 4.77 3.34 -5.59
CA LEU A 20 3.35 3.61 -5.34
C LEU A 20 3.16 5.00 -4.73
N GLU A 21 3.89 5.33 -3.66
CA GLU A 21 3.85 6.64 -3.01
C GLU A 21 4.29 7.78 -3.94
N GLY A 22 5.14 7.48 -4.93
CA GLY A 22 5.54 8.42 -5.97
C GLY A 22 4.52 8.59 -7.11
N ALA A 23 3.37 7.91 -7.05
CA ALA A 23 2.38 7.82 -8.11
C ALA A 23 2.94 7.32 -9.46
N LEU A 24 3.99 6.49 -9.42
CA LEU A 24 4.72 6.00 -10.60
C LEU A 24 4.20 4.65 -11.10
N GLU A 25 3.18 4.07 -10.47
CA GLU A 25 2.71 2.72 -10.75
C GLU A 25 1.20 2.57 -10.49
N THR A 26 0.51 1.86 -11.37
CA THR A 26 -0.87 1.45 -11.14
C THR A 26 -0.90 0.26 -10.19
N VAL A 27 -1.67 0.38 -9.10
CA VAL A 27 -1.80 -0.66 -8.07
C VAL A 27 -3.00 -1.58 -8.34
N SER A 28 -2.83 -2.88 -8.14
CA SER A 28 -3.92 -3.85 -8.22
C SER A 28 -4.83 -3.77 -6.99
N LEU A 29 -6.11 -4.11 -7.13
CA LEU A 29 -7.06 -4.12 -6.00
C LEU A 29 -6.57 -5.01 -4.83
N ASP A 30 -6.01 -6.18 -5.13
CA ASP A 30 -5.41 -7.09 -4.13
C ASP A 30 -4.29 -6.40 -3.31
N ASN A 31 -3.47 -5.57 -3.93
CA ASN A 31 -2.44 -4.82 -3.22
C ASN A 31 -3.04 -3.66 -2.40
N ILE A 32 -4.13 -3.03 -2.88
CA ILE A 32 -4.85 -2.02 -2.10
C ILE A 32 -5.50 -2.66 -0.87
N GLU A 33 -6.11 -3.84 -1.00
CA GLU A 33 -6.66 -4.62 0.11
C GLU A 33 -5.60 -4.92 1.17
N LYS A 34 -4.43 -5.42 0.77
CA LYS A 34 -3.30 -5.66 1.68
C LYS A 34 -2.86 -4.40 2.41
N LEU A 35 -2.83 -3.27 1.72
CA LEU A 35 -2.47 -1.98 2.32
C LEU A 35 -3.53 -1.51 3.33
N ALA A 36 -4.81 -1.59 2.96
CA ALA A 36 -5.93 -1.24 3.84
C ALA A 36 -5.92 -2.08 5.12
N ASP A 37 -5.70 -3.38 5.00
CA ASP A 37 -5.64 -4.33 6.11
C ASP A 37 -4.52 -4.02 7.09
N VAL A 38 -3.34 -3.60 6.60
CA VAL A 38 -2.20 -3.24 7.46
C VAL A 38 -2.37 -1.86 8.07
N LEU A 39 -2.87 -0.90 7.29
CA LEU A 39 -3.09 0.47 7.73
C LEU A 39 -4.31 0.63 8.64
N LYS A 40 -5.19 -0.39 8.70
CA LYS A 40 -6.44 -0.38 9.46
C LYS A 40 -7.37 0.77 9.04
N VAL A 41 -7.42 1.01 7.74
CA VAL A 41 -8.30 2.01 7.09
C VAL A 41 -9.30 1.31 6.19
N ASP A 42 -10.39 1.99 5.83
CA ASP A 42 -11.30 1.49 4.81
C ASP A 42 -10.58 1.49 3.45
N ILE A 43 -10.78 0.44 2.66
CA ILE A 43 -10.24 0.37 1.31
C ILE A 43 -10.76 1.52 0.43
N LEU A 44 -11.99 1.99 0.68
CA LEU A 44 -12.58 3.12 -0.03
C LEU A 44 -11.83 4.42 0.26
N ASP A 45 -11.20 4.56 1.43
CA ASP A 45 -10.37 5.73 1.75
C ASP A 45 -9.08 5.74 0.90
N LEU A 46 -8.58 4.56 0.51
CA LEU A 46 -7.40 4.42 -0.37
C LEU A 46 -7.72 4.60 -1.86
N LEU A 47 -8.97 4.44 -2.27
CA LEU A 47 -9.39 4.57 -3.68
C LEU A 47 -9.76 6.01 -4.09
N HIS A 48 -9.95 6.90 -3.12
CA HIS A 48 -10.32 8.30 -3.36
C HIS A 48 -9.12 9.27 -3.39
N HIS A 49 -7.88 8.75 -3.38
CA HIS A 49 -6.64 9.52 -3.46
C HIS A 49 -5.84 9.17 -4.72
#